data_AF-A0A2D4EV82-F1
#
_entry.id   AF-A0A2D4EV82-F1
#
_cell.length_a   1.000
_cell.length_b   1.000
_cell.length_c   1.000
_cell.angle_alpha   90.00
_cell.angle_beta   90.00
_cell.angle_gamma   90.00
#
_symmetry.space_group_name_H-M   'P 1'
#
loop_
_entity.id
_entity.type
_entity.pdbx_description
1 polymer ?
#
loop_
_entity_poly.entity_id
_entity_poly.type
_entity_poly.pdbx_seq_one_letter_code
_entity_poly.pdbx_strand_id
1 'polypeptide(L)'
;ASAYSAYASFAVVICLAVLGVVFGKNVWFWVLFSIIHVVASLGLSTQIYYMGRFKIDLGIFRRIAIVLYTDYIQQCSRPMYMDRMILLVVGNLVNWSFAIFGLVYRPRDFASYMLGIFICNLLLYLAFYVIMKLRSSEKLLPFPLFCIVATAVVWAAALYFFFQNPSSWEETPAESREKNRPCILLGFFDDHDIWHFLSAAALFFSFLGLLTLDDDLDSVPRNKIPVF
;
A
#
# COMPACT_ATOMS: atom_id res chain seq x y z
N ALA A 1 0.60 18.93 -1.81
CA ALA A 1 -0.79 18.54 -1.51
C ALA A 1 -1.32 19.43 -0.39
N SER A 2 -2.57 19.88 -0.45
CA SER A 2 -3.19 20.65 0.64
C SER A 2 -3.76 19.69 1.70
N ALA A 3 -3.73 20.07 2.98
CA ALA A 3 -4.28 19.26 4.08
C ALA A 3 -5.73 18.81 3.80
N TYR A 4 -6.54 19.70 3.21
CA TYR A 4 -7.92 19.39 2.79
C TYR A 4 -8.01 18.23 1.80
N SER A 5 -7.05 18.12 0.87
CA SER A 5 -7.02 17.03 -0.11
C SER A 5 -6.69 15.68 0.55
N ALA A 6 -5.81 15.68 1.56
CA ALA A 6 -5.49 14.48 2.32
C ALA A 6 -6.70 14.01 3.16
N TYR A 7 -7.37 14.92 3.87
CA TYR A 7 -8.58 14.59 4.62
C TYR A 7 -9.72 14.12 3.73
N ALA A 8 -9.92 14.75 2.57
CA ALA A 8 -10.90 14.30 1.58
C ALA A 8 -10.60 12.87 1.08
N SER A 9 -9.32 12.55 0.83
CA SER A 9 -8.90 11.19 0.47
C SER A 9 -9.25 10.18 1.57
N PHE A 10 -8.96 10.49 2.84
CA PHE A 10 -9.33 9.61 3.95
C PHE A 10 -10.84 9.44 4.08
N ALA A 11 -11.62 10.51 3.90
CA ALA A 11 -13.07 10.44 3.95
C ALA A 11 -13.65 9.49 2.88
N VAL A 12 -13.10 9.54 1.65
CA VAL A 12 -13.49 8.61 0.57
C VAL A 12 -13.16 7.16 0.93
N VAL A 13 -11.96 6.91 1.46
CA VAL A 13 -11.53 5.56 1.87
C VAL A 13 -12.42 5.02 3.01
N ILE A 14 -12.72 5.84 4.02
CA ILE A 14 -13.60 5.46 5.14
C ILE A 14 -15.01 5.19 4.63
N CYS A 15 -15.54 6.03 3.74
CA CYS A 15 -16.85 5.80 3.14
C CYS A 15 -16.89 4.47 2.37
N LEU A 16 -15.84 4.18 1.58
CA LEU A 16 -15.71 2.89 0.88
C LEU A 16 -15.65 1.70 1.85
N ALA A 17 -14.93 1.83 2.97
CA ALA A 17 -14.88 0.83 4.02
C ALA A 17 -16.27 0.53 4.59
N VAL A 18 -17.02 1.58 4.95
CA VAL A 18 -18.38 1.47 5.48
C VAL A 18 -19.32 0.84 4.44
N LEU A 19 -19.25 1.28 3.19
CA LEU A 19 -20.02 0.68 2.10
C LEU A 19 -19.71 -0.81 1.93
N GLY A 20 -18.44 -1.22 2.07
CA GLY A 20 -18.08 -2.63 1.98
C GLY A 20 -18.53 -3.46 3.16
N VAL A 21 -18.58 -2.91 4.37
CA VAL A 21 -19.19 -3.59 5.52
C VAL A 21 -20.70 -3.78 5.30
N VAL A 22 -21.40 -2.76 4.78
CA VAL A 22 -22.86 -2.81 4.57
C VAL A 22 -23.25 -3.67 3.36
N PHE A 23 -22.54 -3.53 2.24
CA PHE A 23 -22.87 -4.16 0.96
C PHE A 23 -21.97 -5.34 0.60
N GLY A 24 -21.09 -5.81 1.49
CA GLY A 24 -20.14 -6.89 1.24
C GLY A 24 -20.75 -8.24 0.86
N LYS A 25 -22.05 -8.45 1.07
CA LYS A 25 -22.77 -9.63 0.56
C LYS A 25 -23.10 -9.54 -0.93
N ASN A 26 -23.15 -8.34 -1.50
CA ASN A 26 -23.52 -8.09 -2.88
C ASN A 26 -22.33 -8.32 -3.83
N VAL A 27 -22.50 -9.18 -4.83
CA VAL A 27 -21.47 -9.47 -5.85
C VAL A 27 -21.08 -8.22 -6.64
N TRP A 28 -22.04 -7.34 -6.95
CA TRP A 28 -21.78 -6.12 -7.71
C TRP A 28 -20.86 -5.15 -6.98
N PHE A 29 -20.92 -5.12 -5.64
CA PHE A 29 -20.00 -4.33 -4.83
C PHE A 29 -18.56 -4.82 -5.04
N TRP A 30 -18.32 -6.13 -4.97
CA TRP A 30 -16.99 -6.71 -5.20
C TRP A 30 -16.47 -6.48 -6.61
N VAL A 31 -17.34 -6.61 -7.63
CA VAL A 31 -16.97 -6.32 -9.03
C VAL A 31 -16.55 -4.85 -9.17
N LEU A 32 -17.35 -3.92 -8.68
CA LEU A 32 -17.05 -2.48 -8.75
C LEU A 32 -15.77 -2.15 -7.98
N PHE A 33 -15.63 -2.66 -6.75
CA PHE A 33 -14.45 -2.45 -5.92
C PHE A 33 -13.19 -2.96 -6.62
N SER A 34 -13.21 -4.17 -7.18
CA SER A 34 -12.05 -4.75 -7.86
C SER A 34 -11.66 -3.96 -9.12
N ILE A 35 -12.64 -3.45 -9.88
CA ILE A 35 -12.36 -2.55 -11.01
C ILE A 35 -11.66 -1.28 -10.52
N ILE A 36 -12.21 -0.63 -9.49
CA ILE A 36 -11.63 0.60 -8.90
C ILE A 36 -10.22 0.32 -8.38
N HIS A 37 -10.02 -0.79 -7.67
CA HIS A 37 -8.74 -1.19 -7.11
C HIS A 37 -7.68 -1.43 -8.19
N VAL A 38 -8.01 -2.17 -9.26
CA VAL A 38 -7.09 -2.43 -10.38
C VAL A 38 -6.76 -1.13 -11.13
N VAL A 39 -7.75 -0.28 -11.41
CA VAL A 39 -7.52 1.00 -12.07
C VAL A 39 -6.66 1.94 -11.21
N ALA A 40 -6.93 1.99 -9.90
CA ALA A 40 -6.16 2.82 -8.96
C ALA A 40 -4.71 2.33 -8.83
N SER A 41 -4.48 1.02 -8.68
CA SER A 41 -3.13 0.44 -8.59
C SER A 41 -2.32 0.64 -9.87
N LEU A 42 -2.95 0.49 -11.04
CA LEU A 42 -2.33 0.81 -12.34
C LEU A 42 -2.02 2.31 -12.48
N GLY A 43 -2.95 3.18 -12.07
CA GLY A 43 -2.76 4.61 -12.05
C GLY A 43 -1.57 5.04 -11.19
N LEU A 44 -1.50 4.51 -9.95
CA LEU A 44 -0.38 4.73 -9.04
C LEU A 44 0.94 4.20 -9.61
N SER A 45 0.94 3.00 -10.20
CA SER A 45 2.13 2.42 -10.82
C SER A 45 2.64 3.27 -11.98
N THR A 46 1.73 3.83 -12.78
CA THR A 46 2.07 4.76 -13.86
C THR A 46 2.67 6.04 -13.32
N GLN A 47 2.11 6.59 -12.22
CA GLN A 47 2.68 7.76 -11.54
C GLN A 47 4.10 7.49 -11.03
N ILE A 48 4.34 6.34 -10.41
CA ILE A 48 5.66 5.96 -9.90
C ILE A 48 6.65 5.77 -11.05
N TYR A 49 6.25 5.09 -12.13
CA TYR A 49 7.12 4.87 -13.30
C TYR A 49 7.59 6.18 -13.94
N TYR A 50 6.69 7.15 -14.06
CA TYR A 50 6.96 8.47 -14.64
C TYR A 50 7.27 9.56 -13.61
N MET A 51 7.57 9.20 -12.36
CA MET A 51 8.02 10.12 -11.30
C MET A 51 7.09 11.31 -11.06
N GLY A 52 5.78 11.06 -11.11
CA GLY A 52 4.77 12.09 -10.91
C GLY A 52 4.66 13.14 -12.02
N ARG A 53 5.44 13.01 -13.10
CA ARG A 53 5.38 13.92 -14.26
C ARG A 53 4.19 13.60 -15.19
N PHE A 54 3.62 12.40 -15.04
CA PHE A 54 2.48 11.98 -15.82
C PHE A 54 1.20 12.63 -15.27
N LYS A 55 0.61 13.57 -16.00
CA LYS A 55 -0.69 14.15 -15.61
C LYS A 55 -1.83 13.22 -16.00
N ILE A 56 -2.72 12.92 -15.04
CA ILE A 56 -3.94 12.15 -15.26
C ILE A 56 -4.99 13.08 -15.85
N ASP A 57 -4.99 13.23 -17.18
CA ASP A 57 -5.97 14.04 -17.93
C ASP A 57 -6.95 13.14 -18.71
N LEU A 58 -8.13 13.64 -19.10
CA LEU A 58 -9.11 12.92 -19.93
C LEU A 58 -8.56 12.35 -21.25
N GLY A 59 -7.41 12.85 -21.72
CA GLY A 59 -6.66 12.32 -22.86
C GLY A 59 -5.86 11.04 -22.59
N ILE A 60 -5.93 10.47 -21.38
CA ILE A 60 -5.23 9.22 -20.99
C ILE A 60 -5.55 8.06 -21.93
N PHE A 61 -6.82 7.83 -22.27
CA PHE A 61 -7.18 6.70 -23.14
C PHE A 61 -6.54 6.82 -24.52
N ARG A 62 -6.45 8.04 -25.05
CA ARG A 62 -5.79 8.32 -26.33
C ARG A 62 -4.27 8.16 -26.22
N ARG A 63 -3.63 8.60 -25.12
CA ARG A 63 -2.19 8.40 -24.89
C ARG A 63 -1.83 6.94 -24.64
N ILE A 64 -2.59 6.21 -23.83
CA ILE A 64 -2.43 4.77 -23.61
C ILE A 64 -2.61 4.02 -24.93
N ALA A 65 -3.64 4.34 -25.72
CA ALA A 65 -3.85 3.71 -27.02
C ALA A 65 -2.69 4.00 -27.99
N ILE A 66 -2.18 5.23 -28.03
CA ILE A 66 -1.02 5.57 -28.88
C ILE A 66 0.24 4.85 -28.38
N VAL A 67 0.55 4.87 -27.08
CA VAL A 67 1.73 4.20 -26.52
C VAL A 67 1.67 2.69 -26.74
N LEU A 68 0.52 2.05 -26.47
CA LEU A 68 0.32 0.63 -26.78
C LEU A 68 0.44 0.34 -28.27
N TYR A 69 -0.13 1.18 -29.14
CA TYR A 69 -0.03 1.01 -30.59
C TYR A 69 1.42 1.18 -31.09
N THR A 70 2.18 2.13 -30.54
CA THR A 70 3.55 2.42 -30.98
C THR A 70 4.56 1.42 -30.42
N ASP A 71 4.44 1.04 -29.15
CA ASP A 71 5.35 0.10 -28.46
C ASP A 71 5.06 -1.38 -28.77
N TYR A 72 3.81 -1.76 -29.08
CA TYR A 72 3.46 -3.15 -29.40
C TYR A 72 3.66 -3.48 -30.90
N ILE A 73 3.39 -2.54 -31.81
CA ILE A 73 3.38 -2.81 -33.26
C ILE A 73 4.63 -2.27 -33.97
N GLN A 74 5.21 -1.14 -33.54
CA GLN A 74 6.19 -0.43 -34.36
C GLN A 74 7.63 -0.59 -33.90
N GLN A 75 7.90 -0.64 -32.59
CA GLN A 75 9.25 -0.77 -32.06
C GLN A 75 9.22 -1.64 -30.79
N CYS A 76 9.89 -2.80 -30.81
CA CYS A 76 10.23 -3.60 -29.63
C CYS A 76 11.19 -2.81 -28.72
N SER A 77 10.76 -1.66 -28.23
CA SER A 77 11.53 -0.73 -27.43
C SER A 77 11.61 -1.27 -26.01
N ARG A 78 12.83 -1.47 -25.51
CA ARG A 78 13.03 -1.81 -24.10
C ARG A 78 12.47 -0.69 -23.22
N PRO A 79 11.75 -1.01 -22.12
CA PRO A 79 11.34 -0.03 -21.13
C PRO A 79 12.50 0.91 -20.75
N MET A 80 12.21 2.22 -20.70
CA MET A 80 13.19 3.25 -20.36
C MET A 80 13.89 2.99 -19.01
N TYR A 81 13.17 2.39 -18.05
CA TYR A 81 13.69 2.02 -16.73
C TYR A 81 13.33 0.57 -16.37
N MET A 82 14.16 -0.39 -16.79
CA MET A 82 13.90 -1.83 -16.61
C MET A 82 13.73 -2.26 -15.16
N ASP A 83 14.61 -1.83 -14.24
CA ASP A 83 14.53 -2.23 -12.82
C ASP A 83 13.21 -1.75 -12.19
N ARG A 84 12.80 -0.50 -12.46
CA ARG A 84 11.53 0.06 -11.99
C ARG A 84 10.34 -0.69 -12.56
N MET A 85 10.37 -1.00 -13.86
CA MET A 85 9.29 -1.73 -14.53
C MET A 85 9.08 -3.11 -13.90
N ILE A 86 10.16 -3.86 -13.64
CA ILE A 86 10.06 -5.20 -13.02
C ILE A 86 9.41 -5.11 -11.63
N LEU A 87 9.89 -4.20 -10.78
CA LEU A 87 9.34 -4.04 -9.43
C LEU A 87 7.87 -3.60 -9.44
N LEU A 88 7.49 -2.71 -10.36
CA LEU A 88 6.10 -2.29 -10.53
C LEU A 88 5.21 -3.40 -11.07
N VAL A 89 5.70 -4.23 -11.99
CA VAL A 89 4.97 -5.42 -12.47
C VAL A 89 4.73 -6.37 -11.30
N VAL A 90 5.75 -6.66 -10.48
CA VAL A 90 5.57 -7.49 -9.27
C VAL A 90 4.52 -6.89 -8.33
N GLY A 91 4.59 -5.58 -8.06
CA GLY A 91 3.59 -4.89 -7.23
C GLY A 91 2.16 -4.97 -7.78
N ASN A 92 1.99 -4.85 -9.11
CA ASN A 92 0.67 -5.01 -9.75
C ASN A 92 0.18 -6.45 -9.69
N LEU A 93 1.05 -7.46 -9.87
CA LEU A 93 0.68 -8.86 -9.73
C LEU A 93 0.15 -9.17 -8.33
N VAL A 94 0.77 -8.59 -7.29
CA VAL A 94 0.29 -8.72 -5.91
C VAL A 94 -1.09 -8.06 -5.75
N ASN A 95 -1.28 -6.84 -6.27
CA ASN A 95 -2.59 -6.15 -6.22
C ASN A 95 -3.68 -6.90 -6.99
N TRP A 96 -3.37 -7.43 -8.17
CA TRP A 96 -4.30 -8.27 -8.94
C TRP A 96 -4.64 -9.56 -8.21
N SER A 97 -3.68 -10.14 -7.48
CA SER A 97 -3.94 -11.29 -6.62
C SER A 97 -4.94 -10.95 -5.51
N PHE A 98 -4.82 -9.78 -4.87
CA PHE A 98 -5.83 -9.31 -3.92
C PHE A 98 -7.19 -9.10 -4.59
N ALA A 99 -7.25 -8.46 -5.75
CA ALA A 99 -8.50 -8.21 -6.47
C ALA A 99 -9.22 -9.52 -6.86
N ILE A 100 -8.47 -10.53 -7.32
CA ILE A 100 -9.00 -11.86 -7.63
C ILE A 100 -9.45 -12.56 -6.35
N PHE A 101 -8.64 -12.53 -5.29
CA PHE A 101 -8.99 -13.11 -3.99
C PHE A 101 -10.31 -12.52 -3.46
N GLY A 102 -10.46 -11.19 -3.51
CA GLY A 102 -11.70 -10.51 -3.13
C GLY A 102 -12.91 -10.95 -3.94
N LEU A 103 -12.77 -11.10 -5.27
CA LEU A 103 -13.87 -11.54 -6.14
C LEU A 103 -14.28 -13.00 -5.88
N VAL A 104 -13.32 -13.88 -5.65
CA VAL A 104 -13.56 -15.32 -5.48
C VAL A 104 -14.09 -15.62 -4.07
N TYR A 105 -13.35 -15.20 -3.05
CA TYR A 105 -13.62 -15.58 -1.66
C TYR A 105 -14.59 -14.65 -0.96
N ARG A 106 -14.69 -13.37 -1.39
CA ARG A 106 -15.57 -12.35 -0.82
C ARG A 106 -15.54 -12.37 0.71
N PRO A 107 -14.36 -12.08 1.31
CA PRO A 107 -14.19 -12.14 2.76
C PRO A 107 -15.23 -11.25 3.43
N ARG A 108 -15.85 -11.79 4.48
CA ARG A 108 -16.97 -11.13 5.15
C ARG A 108 -16.52 -9.89 5.92
N ASP A 109 -15.33 -9.92 6.52
CA ASP A 109 -14.65 -8.73 7.05
C ASP A 109 -13.95 -7.95 5.92
N PHE A 110 -14.72 -7.07 5.29
CA PHE A 110 -14.21 -6.18 4.25
C PHE A 110 -13.17 -5.18 4.78
N ALA A 111 -13.29 -4.73 6.03
CA ALA A 111 -12.39 -3.72 6.60
C ALA A 111 -10.98 -4.29 6.77
N SER A 112 -10.86 -5.51 7.31
CA SER A 112 -9.58 -6.22 7.41
C SER A 112 -9.00 -6.55 6.04
N TYR A 113 -9.83 -6.90 5.06
CA TYR A 113 -9.39 -7.09 3.68
C TYR A 113 -8.80 -5.81 3.06
N MET A 114 -9.50 -4.67 3.19
CA MET A 114 -9.03 -3.37 2.69
C MET A 114 -7.76 -2.90 3.41
N LEU A 115 -7.69 -3.11 4.73
CA LEU A 115 -6.50 -2.83 5.53
C LEU A 115 -5.30 -3.68 5.05
N GLY A 116 -5.50 -4.96 4.75
CA GLY A 116 -4.47 -5.84 4.20
C GLY A 116 -3.91 -5.33 2.88
N ILE A 117 -4.76 -4.82 1.99
CA ILE A 117 -4.35 -4.14 0.75
C ILE A 117 -3.45 -2.95 1.05
N PHE A 118 -3.82 -2.09 2.00
CA PHE A 118 -3.03 -0.89 2.32
C PHE A 118 -1.68 -1.23 2.98
N ILE A 119 -1.66 -2.16 3.92
CA ILE A 119 -0.42 -2.61 4.56
C ILE A 119 0.50 -3.23 3.50
N CYS A 120 -0.02 -4.13 2.66
CA CYS A 120 0.79 -4.77 1.63
C CYS A 120 1.36 -3.75 0.64
N ASN A 121 0.54 -2.80 0.15
CA ASN A 121 1.03 -1.76 -0.75
C ASN A 121 2.06 -0.83 -0.10
N LEU A 122 1.89 -0.51 1.18
CA LEU A 122 2.89 0.25 1.92
C LEU A 122 4.22 -0.51 1.99
N LEU A 123 4.19 -1.79 2.37
CA LEU A 123 5.40 -2.62 2.46
C LEU A 123 6.07 -2.82 1.10
N LEU A 124 5.28 -3.03 0.04
CA LEU A 124 5.77 -3.09 -1.34
C LEU A 124 6.43 -1.77 -1.77
N TYR A 125 5.84 -0.64 -1.41
CA TYR A 125 6.39 0.68 -1.71
C TYR A 125 7.71 0.94 -0.95
N LEU A 126 7.77 0.59 0.33
CA LEU A 126 9.01 0.66 1.12
C LEU A 126 10.09 -0.24 0.52
N ALA A 127 9.74 -1.48 0.20
CA ALA A 127 10.66 -2.42 -0.44
C ALA A 127 11.15 -1.91 -1.80
N PHE A 128 10.26 -1.32 -2.62
CA PHE A 128 10.62 -0.71 -3.89
C PHE A 128 11.73 0.32 -3.73
N TYR A 129 11.58 1.27 -2.80
CA TYR A 129 12.57 2.33 -2.57
C TYR A 129 13.89 1.79 -2.01
N VAL A 130 13.82 0.89 -1.02
CA VAL A 130 15.02 0.27 -0.44
C VAL A 130 15.79 -0.54 -1.50
N ILE A 131 15.09 -1.36 -2.30
CA ILE A 131 15.71 -2.15 -3.38
C ILE A 131 16.34 -1.24 -4.42
N MET A 132 15.63 -0.19 -4.87
CA MET A 132 16.17 0.76 -5.83
C MET A 132 17.44 1.44 -5.32
N LYS A 133 17.46 1.85 -4.05
CA LYS A 133 18.65 2.46 -3.43
C LYS A 133 19.84 1.50 -3.39
N LEU A 134 19.60 0.25 -2.98
CA LEU A 134 20.64 -0.80 -2.97
C LEU A 134 21.15 -1.12 -4.38
N ARG A 135 20.27 -1.16 -5.38
CA ARG A 135 20.63 -1.42 -6.79
C ARG A 135 21.44 -0.29 -7.40
N SER A 136 21.17 0.96 -7.03
CA SER A 136 21.93 2.14 -7.44
C SER A 136 23.29 2.26 -6.74
N SER A 137 23.64 1.35 -5.82
CA SER A 137 24.87 1.39 -5.02
C SER A 137 25.03 2.72 -4.24
N GLU A 138 23.91 3.30 -3.82
CA GLU A 138 23.88 4.52 -3.01
C GLU A 138 24.25 4.21 -1.55
N LYS A 139 24.71 5.22 -0.82
CA LYS A 139 25.17 5.03 0.56
C LYS A 139 23.96 5.01 1.49
N LEU A 140 23.80 3.93 2.23
CA LEU A 140 22.78 3.86 3.28
C LEU A 140 23.34 4.47 4.58
N LEU A 141 22.87 5.66 4.93
CA LEU A 141 23.27 6.31 6.19
C LEU A 141 22.77 5.47 7.41
N PRO A 142 23.46 5.55 8.56
CA PRO A 142 23.10 4.76 9.74
C PRO A 142 21.68 5.02 10.26
N PHE A 143 21.19 6.26 10.16
CA PHE A 143 19.86 6.63 10.66
C PHE A 143 18.70 6.04 9.81
N PRO A 144 18.69 6.16 8.47
CA PRO A 144 17.75 5.44 7.61
C PRO A 144 17.86 3.91 7.77
N LEU A 145 19.07 3.36 7.93
CA LEU A 145 19.25 1.93 8.20
C LEU A 145 18.53 1.50 9.48
N PHE A 146 18.72 2.25 10.57
CA PHE A 146 18.00 2.03 11.83
C PHE A 146 16.48 2.08 11.60
N CYS A 147 15.98 3.08 10.86
CA CYS A 147 14.56 3.21 10.56
C CYS A 147 14.03 2.01 9.75
N ILE A 148 14.78 1.50 8.77
CA ILE A 148 14.41 0.32 7.97
C ILE A 148 14.33 -0.93 8.86
N VAL A 149 15.33 -1.17 9.71
CA VAL A 149 15.35 -2.31 10.62
C VAL A 149 14.22 -2.22 11.65
N ALA A 150 14.03 -1.05 12.26
CA ALA A 150 12.94 -0.80 13.18
C ALA A 150 11.58 -1.01 12.52
N THR A 151 11.40 -0.52 11.29
CA THR A 151 10.18 -0.72 10.49
C THR A 151 9.90 -2.20 10.30
N ALA A 152 10.89 -3.00 9.91
CA ALA A 152 10.72 -4.44 9.69
C ALA A 152 10.32 -5.19 10.98
N VAL A 153 11.02 -4.91 12.09
CA VAL A 153 10.76 -5.56 13.39
C VAL A 153 9.39 -5.18 13.94
N VAL A 154 9.06 -3.89 13.93
CA VAL A 154 7.80 -3.40 14.51
C VAL A 154 6.60 -3.80 13.64
N TRP A 155 6.71 -3.82 12.30
CA TRP A 155 5.66 -4.39 11.44
C TRP A 155 5.44 -5.88 11.70
N ALA A 156 6.51 -6.67 11.85
CA ALA A 156 6.37 -8.10 12.15
C ALA A 156 5.63 -8.32 13.48
N ALA A 157 5.98 -7.54 14.52
CA ALA A 157 5.27 -7.59 15.80
C ALA A 157 3.82 -7.11 15.67
N ALA A 158 3.55 -6.02 14.95
CA ALA A 158 2.19 -5.53 14.73
C ALA A 158 1.32 -6.56 14.00
N LEU A 159 1.84 -7.20 12.95
CA LEU A 159 1.14 -8.23 12.20
C LEU A 159 0.85 -9.47 13.04
N TYR A 160 1.77 -9.86 13.94
CA TYR A 160 1.52 -10.95 14.88
C TYR A 160 0.28 -10.71 15.74
N PHE A 161 0.12 -9.50 16.29
CA PHE A 161 -1.05 -9.14 17.09
C PHE A 161 -2.31 -8.94 16.24
N PHE A 162 -2.18 -8.42 15.01
CA PHE A 162 -3.29 -8.29 14.07
C PHE A 162 -3.98 -9.63 13.81
N PHE A 163 -3.22 -10.71 13.62
CA PHE A 163 -3.77 -12.03 13.34
C PHE A 163 -4.40 -12.74 14.56
N GLN A 164 -4.36 -12.16 15.77
CA GLN A 164 -5.01 -12.74 16.95
C GLN A 164 -6.55 -12.63 16.93
N ASN A 165 -7.10 -11.70 16.14
CA ASN A 165 -8.54 -11.52 15.88
C ASN A 165 -9.45 -11.60 17.13
N PRO A 166 -9.27 -10.71 18.14
CA PRO A 166 -10.09 -10.75 19.37
C PRO A 166 -11.52 -10.22 19.19
N SER A 167 -11.85 -9.58 18.05
CA SER A 167 -13.16 -8.96 17.80
C SER A 167 -13.72 -9.32 16.42
N SER A 168 -15.05 -9.22 16.26
CA SER A 168 -15.72 -9.44 14.98
C SER A 168 -16.81 -8.39 14.74
N TRP A 169 -16.84 -7.87 13.51
CA TRP A 169 -17.88 -6.95 13.04
C TRP A 169 -19.10 -7.67 12.45
N GLU A 170 -19.02 -9.00 12.29
CA GLU A 170 -20.08 -9.81 11.68
C GLU A 170 -21.06 -10.36 12.70
N GLU A 171 -20.57 -10.60 13.91
CA GLU A 171 -21.30 -11.20 15.02
C GLU A 171 -22.05 -10.15 15.83
N THR A 172 -23.06 -10.60 16.57
CA THR A 172 -23.72 -9.70 17.53
C THR A 172 -22.74 -9.26 18.61
N PRO A 173 -22.98 -8.10 19.27
CA PRO A 173 -22.13 -7.66 20.38
C PRO A 173 -22.04 -8.67 21.53
N ALA A 174 -23.00 -9.60 21.67
CA ALA A 174 -22.94 -10.67 22.65
C ALA A 174 -21.99 -11.79 22.20
N GLU A 175 -22.14 -12.28 20.96
CA GLU A 175 -21.27 -13.31 20.39
C GLU A 175 -19.81 -12.85 20.29
N SER A 176 -19.57 -11.60 19.88
CA SER A 176 -18.20 -11.07 19.82
C SER A 176 -17.55 -10.97 21.21
N ARG A 177 -18.32 -10.82 22.30
CA ARG A 177 -17.76 -10.77 23.67
C ARG A 177 -17.21 -12.11 24.13
N GLU A 178 -17.69 -13.22 23.58
CA GLU A 178 -17.18 -14.55 23.89
C GLU A 178 -15.73 -14.75 23.40
N LYS A 179 -15.25 -13.88 22.49
CA LYS A 179 -13.87 -13.89 22.00
C LYS A 179 -12.90 -13.12 22.91
N ASN A 180 -13.40 -12.37 23.88
CA ASN A 180 -12.58 -11.56 24.77
C ASN A 180 -11.63 -12.44 25.59
N ARG A 181 -10.37 -12.03 25.66
CA ARG A 181 -9.31 -12.67 26.45
C ARG A 181 -8.86 -11.74 27.57
N PRO A 182 -8.20 -12.25 28.63
CA PRO A 182 -7.57 -11.39 29.63
C PRO A 182 -6.57 -10.43 28.99
N CYS A 183 -6.55 -9.17 29.44
CA CYS A 183 -5.59 -8.17 28.98
C CYS A 183 -4.15 -8.61 29.28
N ILE A 184 -3.24 -8.45 28.32
CA ILE A 184 -1.88 -8.99 28.39
C ILE A 184 -0.84 -7.99 28.91
N LEU A 185 -1.13 -6.68 28.82
CA LEU A 185 -0.20 -5.63 29.23
C LEU A 185 -0.86 -4.72 30.29
N LEU A 186 -0.21 -4.61 31.45
CA LEU A 186 -0.63 -3.79 32.60
C LEU A 186 -2.04 -4.09 33.12
N GLY A 187 -2.63 -5.23 32.74
CA GLY A 187 -4.01 -5.57 33.07
C GLY A 187 -5.04 -4.64 32.39
N PHE A 188 -4.64 -3.87 31.38
CA PHE A 188 -5.50 -2.91 30.70
C PHE A 188 -5.53 -3.11 29.18
N PHE A 189 -4.37 -3.30 28.55
CA PHE A 189 -4.28 -3.41 27.09
C PHE A 189 -4.38 -4.85 26.62
N ASP A 190 -5.23 -5.08 25.61
CA ASP A 190 -5.37 -6.36 24.93
C ASP A 190 -4.50 -6.46 23.67
N ASP A 191 -4.65 -7.56 22.92
CA ASP A 191 -3.95 -7.79 21.67
C ASP A 191 -4.22 -6.69 20.62
N HIS A 192 -5.45 -6.15 20.59
CA HIS A 192 -5.88 -5.15 19.62
C HIS A 192 -5.28 -3.77 19.91
N ASP A 193 -5.24 -3.38 21.19
CA ASP A 193 -4.58 -2.14 21.61
C ASP A 193 -3.09 -2.16 21.30
N ILE A 194 -2.43 -3.29 21.55
CA ILE A 194 -1.00 -3.47 21.26
C ILE A 194 -0.75 -3.45 19.76
N TRP A 195 -1.62 -4.09 18.96
CA TRP A 195 -1.56 -3.97 17.51
C TRP A 195 -1.66 -2.52 17.05
N HIS A 196 -2.58 -1.71 17.59
CA HIS A 196 -2.69 -0.29 17.25
C HIS A 196 -1.43 0.50 17.61
N PHE A 197 -0.87 0.29 18.80
CA PHE A 197 0.36 0.97 19.22
C PHE A 197 1.55 0.61 18.32
N LEU A 198 1.74 -0.68 18.05
CA LEU A 198 2.84 -1.17 17.22
C LEU A 198 2.68 -0.75 15.75
N SER A 199 1.48 -0.84 15.18
CA SER A 199 1.25 -0.42 13.79
C SER A 199 1.42 1.09 13.60
N ALA A 200 1.03 1.91 14.58
CA ALA A 200 1.30 3.35 14.56
C ALA A 200 2.81 3.64 14.59
N ALA A 201 3.56 2.96 15.46
CA ALA A 201 5.02 3.08 15.51
C ALA A 201 5.68 2.59 14.20
N ALA A 202 5.20 1.48 13.63
CA ALA A 202 5.69 0.95 12.36
C ALA A 202 5.47 1.93 11.20
N LEU A 203 4.28 2.55 11.13
CA LEU A 203 3.96 3.61 10.16
C LEU A 203 4.90 4.82 10.35
N PHE A 204 5.13 5.24 11.59
CA PHE A 204 6.03 6.34 11.90
C PHE A 204 7.46 6.07 11.38
N PHE A 205 8.05 4.92 11.72
CA PHE A 205 9.38 4.56 11.21
C PHE A 205 9.41 4.38 9.70
N SER A 206 8.33 3.88 9.10
CA SER A 206 8.20 3.73 7.64
C SER A 206 8.32 5.09 6.94
N PHE A 207 7.54 6.09 7.38
CA PHE A 207 7.56 7.41 6.79
C PHE A 207 8.84 8.19 7.11
N LEU A 208 9.36 8.05 8.33
CA LEU A 208 10.64 8.65 8.72
C LEU A 208 11.80 8.08 7.90
N GLY A 209 11.81 6.76 7.70
CA GLY A 209 12.74 6.08 6.82
C GLY A 209 12.67 6.62 5.40
N LEU A 210 11.47 6.68 4.79
CA LEU A 210 11.29 7.25 3.44
C LEU A 210 11.73 8.71 3.33
N LEU A 211 11.50 9.52 4.37
CA LEU A 211 11.86 10.93 4.37
C LEU A 211 13.38 11.13 4.40
N THR A 212 14.09 10.30 5.15
CA THR A 212 15.54 10.43 5.39
C THR A 212 16.37 9.52 4.49
N LEU A 213 15.73 8.65 3.69
CA LEU A 213 16.40 7.63 2.90
C LEU A 213 17.44 8.23 1.96
N ASP A 214 17.14 9.39 1.36
CA ASP A 214 17.97 10.06 0.36
C ASP A 214 18.73 11.28 0.93
N ASP A 215 18.90 11.35 2.24
CA ASP A 215 19.68 12.42 2.90
C ASP A 215 21.16 12.44 2.43
N ASP A 216 21.69 11.33 1.90
CA ASP A 216 23.02 11.27 1.29
C ASP A 216 23.11 11.97 -0.08
N LEU A 217 21.97 12.31 -0.68
CA LEU A 217 21.83 12.92 -2.00
C LEU A 217 21.30 14.35 -1.95
N ASP A 218 21.36 15.01 -0.79
CA ASP A 218 20.86 16.37 -0.54
C ASP A 218 21.34 17.42 -1.56
N SER A 219 22.58 17.27 -2.02
CA SER A 219 23.28 18.14 -2.95
C SER A 219 23.18 17.68 -4.41
N VAL A 220 22.54 16.53 -4.66
CA VAL A 220 22.38 15.97 -6.00
C VAL A 220 21.08 16.47 -6.63
N PRO A 221 21.13 17.09 -7.83
CA PRO A 221 19.92 17.47 -8.54
C PRO A 221 19.00 16.26 -8.76
N ARG A 222 17.70 16.42 -8.47
CA ARG A 222 16.71 15.33 -8.51
C ARG A 222 16.65 14.57 -9.83
N ASN A 223 16.96 15.21 -10.96
CA ASN A 223 17.01 14.58 -12.28
C ASN A 223 18.21 13.64 -12.49
N LYS A 224 19.18 13.63 -11.57
CA LYS A 224 20.35 12.74 -11.59
C LYS A 224 20.23 11.59 -10.60
N ILE A 225 19.21 11.59 -9.74
CA ILE A 225 18.99 10.51 -8.78
C ILE A 225 18.37 9.33 -9.54
N PRO A 226 19.02 8.16 -9.60
CA PRO A 226 18.53 7.01 -10.36
C PRO A 226 17.20 6.44 -9.84
N VAL A 227 16.78 6.84 -8.64
CA VAL A 227 15.48 6.53 -8.04
C VAL A 227 14.39 7.52 -8.49
N PHE A 228 14.71 8.71 -9.03
CA PHE A 228 13.76 9.78 -9.43
C PHE A 228 13.77 10.17 -10.93
#